data_AF-A0A7Y2G116-F1
#
_entry.id   AF-A0A7Y2G116-F1
#
_cell.length_a   1.000
_cell.length_b   1.000
_cell.length_c   1.000
_cell.angle_alpha   90.00
_cell.angle_beta   90.00
_cell.angle_gamma   90.00
#
_symmetry.space_group_name_H-M   'P 1'
#
loop_
_entity.id
_entity.type
_entity.pdbx_description
1 polymer ?
#
loop_
_entity_poly.entity_id
_entity_poly.type
_entity_poly.pdbx_seq_one_letter_code
_entity_poly.pdbx_strand_id
1 'polypeptide(L)'
;MDTSPQVNSAPLRIAISGASGMIGTALTKLLRSYGHEIFRLVRSPSSEPDTIFWNILEQEIDTTALEGMDAVVHLAGEPVFAVRWTEEKRRRILESRAYGTRLIATAISELRNKPSVFVSASAIGIYGDRGTD
;
A
#
# COMPACT_ATOMS: atom_id res chain seq x y z
N MET A 1 -31.69 -10.56 6.75
CA MET A 1 -31.38 -10.03 5.41
C MET A 1 -29.87 -9.86 5.37
N ASP A 2 -29.21 -10.69 4.57
CA ASP A 2 -27.76 -10.64 4.38
C ASP A 2 -27.44 -9.43 3.50
N THR A 3 -26.83 -8.40 4.09
CA THR A 3 -26.44 -7.15 3.42
C THR A 3 -24.98 -7.18 2.97
N SER A 4 -24.38 -8.37 2.90
CA SER A 4 -23.01 -8.51 2.42
C SER A 4 -22.93 -8.04 0.97
N PRO A 5 -22.06 -7.07 0.63
CA PRO A 5 -21.90 -6.64 -0.76
C PRO A 5 -21.43 -7.85 -1.58
N GLN A 6 -22.32 -8.40 -2.41
CA GLN A 6 -21.92 -9.34 -3.43
C GLN A 6 -21.19 -8.58 -4.54
N VAL A 7 -19.90 -8.34 -4.33
CA VAL A 7 -19.01 -8.01 -5.45
C VAL A 7 -18.69 -9.33 -6.13
N ASN A 8 -19.61 -9.79 -6.97
CA ASN A 8 -19.36 -10.91 -7.88
C ASN A 8 -18.52 -10.39 -9.05
N SER A 9 -17.26 -10.03 -8.76
CA SER A 9 -16.26 -9.68 -9.75
C SER A 9 -15.32 -10.87 -9.94
N ALA A 10 -14.81 -11.04 -11.16
CA ALA A 10 -13.73 -11.99 -11.42
C ALA A 10 -12.57 -11.78 -10.41
N PRO A 11 -11.80 -12.83 -10.09
CA PRO A 11 -10.56 -12.70 -9.31
C PRO A 11 -9.69 -11.56 -9.85
N LEU A 12 -9.14 -10.76 -8.94
CA LEU A 12 -8.29 -9.62 -9.25
C LEU A 12 -6.89 -9.86 -8.70
N ARG A 13 -5.88 -9.34 -9.38
CA ARG A 13 -4.49 -9.27 -8.91
C ARG A 13 -4.27 -7.92 -8.23
N ILE A 14 -4.09 -7.95 -6.91
CA ILE A 14 -4.03 -6.75 -6.08
C ILE A 14 -2.65 -6.66 -5.41
N ALA A 15 -1.93 -5.58 -5.70
CA ALA A 15 -0.66 -5.30 -5.06
C ALA A 15 -0.84 -4.49 -3.77
N ILE A 16 -0.24 -4.91 -2.66
CA ILE A 16 -0.40 -4.27 -1.34
C ILE A 16 0.96 -3.96 -0.71
N SER A 17 1.24 -2.68 -0.46
CA SER A 17 2.35 -2.28 0.42
C SER A 17 1.91 -2.29 1.88
N GLY A 18 2.83 -2.56 2.81
CA GLY A 18 2.49 -2.65 4.24
C GLY A 18 1.62 -3.87 4.57
N ALA A 19 1.62 -4.90 3.71
CA ALA A 19 0.80 -6.10 3.84
C ALA A 19 1.04 -6.89 5.15
N SER A 20 2.24 -6.79 5.75
CA SER A 20 2.56 -7.41 7.04
C SER A 20 2.12 -6.59 8.26
N GLY A 21 1.64 -5.36 8.07
CA GLY A 21 1.15 -4.51 9.15
C GLY A 21 -0.23 -4.95 9.66
N MET A 22 -0.70 -4.30 10.73
CA MET A 22 -2.01 -4.58 11.36
C MET A 22 -3.16 -4.53 10.33
N ILE A 23 -3.28 -3.42 9.60
CA ILE A 23 -4.33 -3.23 8.58
C ILE A 23 -4.09 -4.15 7.38
N GLY A 24 -2.85 -4.22 6.88
CA GLY A 24 -2.48 -5.01 5.71
C GLY A 24 -2.76 -6.50 5.88
N THR A 25 -2.53 -7.05 7.08
CA THR A 25 -2.79 -8.45 7.39
C THR A 25 -4.29 -8.76 7.35
N ALA A 26 -5.11 -7.90 7.95
CA ALA A 26 -6.57 -8.07 7.94
C ALA A 26 -7.13 -7.92 6.51
N LEU A 27 -6.70 -6.90 5.77
CA LEU A 27 -7.11 -6.66 4.39
C LEU A 27 -6.72 -7.82 3.46
N THR A 28 -5.50 -8.32 3.58
CA THR A 28 -5.02 -9.46 2.78
C THR A 28 -5.87 -10.70 3.01
N LYS A 29 -6.20 -11.01 4.28
CA LYS A 29 -7.07 -12.16 4.61
C LYS A 29 -8.46 -11.99 4.03
N LEU A 30 -9.05 -10.80 4.15
CA LEU A 30 -10.38 -10.50 3.63
C LEU A 30 -10.42 -10.63 2.11
N LEU A 31 -9.50 -10.00 1.38
CA LEU A 31 -9.48 -10.03 -0.09
C LEU A 31 -9.22 -11.45 -0.62
N ARG A 32 -8.34 -12.22 0.03
CA ARG A 32 -8.15 -13.64 -0.30
C ARG A 32 -9.42 -14.47 -0.08
N SER A 33 -10.21 -14.16 0.96
CA SER A 33 -11.49 -14.85 1.20
C SER A 33 -12.54 -14.58 0.12
N TYR A 34 -12.40 -13.49 -0.63
CA TYR A 34 -13.20 -13.19 -1.83
C TYR A 34 -12.60 -13.75 -3.13
N GLY A 35 -11.49 -14.49 -3.06
CA GLY A 35 -10.87 -15.14 -4.21
C GLY A 35 -9.88 -14.27 -4.99
N HIS A 36 -9.49 -13.10 -4.48
CA HIS A 36 -8.47 -12.26 -5.12
C HIS A 36 -7.05 -12.77 -4.85
N GLU A 37 -6.15 -12.53 -5.80
CA GLU A 37 -4.72 -12.81 -5.70
C GLU A 37 -4.00 -11.59 -5.10
N ILE A 38 -3.23 -11.79 -4.04
CA ILE A 38 -2.54 -10.70 -3.34
C ILE A 38 -1.05 -10.80 -3.57
N PHE A 39 -0.48 -9.72 -4.11
CA PHE A 39 0.95 -9.52 -4.30
C PHE A 39 1.46 -8.50 -3.27
N ARG A 40 2.47 -8.86 -2.49
CA ARG A 40 2.97 -8.04 -1.38
C ARG A 40 4.16 -7.22 -1.82
N LEU A 41 4.09 -5.90 -1.68
CA LEU A 41 5.25 -5.03 -1.88
C LEU A 41 6.19 -5.18 -0.67
N VAL A 42 7.38 -5.77 -0.90
CA VAL A 42 8.37 -6.10 0.13
C VAL A 42 9.67 -5.33 -0.07
N ARG A 43 10.26 -4.86 1.04
CA ARG A 43 11.49 -4.04 1.03
C ARG A 43 12.78 -4.84 0.97
N SER A 44 12.68 -6.16 1.00
CA SER A 44 13.81 -7.08 0.90
C SER A 44 13.52 -8.05 -0.24
N PRO A 45 14.52 -8.38 -1.08
CA PRO A 45 14.34 -9.39 -2.11
C PRO A 45 13.76 -10.67 -1.51
N SER A 46 12.76 -11.24 -2.17
CA SER A 46 12.12 -12.49 -1.78
C SER A 46 11.98 -13.39 -3.00
N SER A 47 12.13 -14.69 -2.79
CA SER A 47 11.89 -15.72 -3.80
C SER A 47 10.42 -16.15 -3.86
N GLU A 48 9.56 -15.56 -3.02
CA GLU A 48 8.14 -15.89 -2.97
C GLU A 48 7.41 -15.31 -4.20
N PRO A 49 6.57 -16.11 -4.89
CA PRO A 49 5.94 -15.71 -6.15
C PRO A 49 4.88 -14.61 -5.97
N ASP A 50 4.39 -14.38 -4.74
CA ASP A 50 3.39 -13.37 -4.40
C ASP A 50 4.05 -12.09 -3.84
N THR A 51 5.27 -11.77 -4.28
CA THR A 51 6.01 -10.58 -3.83
C THR A 51 6.44 -9.69 -4.98
N ILE A 52 6.43 -8.38 -4.71
CA ILE A 52 6.93 -7.34 -5.61
C ILE A 52 8.00 -6.59 -4.83
N PHE A 53 9.23 -6.58 -5.33
CA PHE A 53 10.30 -5.84 -4.69
C PHE A 53 10.08 -4.33 -4.86
N TRP A 54 10.31 -3.58 -3.78
CA TRP A 54 10.37 -2.12 -3.84
C TRP A 54 11.27 -1.55 -2.75
N ASN A 55 11.97 -0.47 -3.05
CA ASN A 55 12.83 0.24 -2.13
C ASN A 55 12.71 1.74 -2.35
N ILE A 56 12.19 2.44 -1.33
CA ILE A 56 11.98 3.90 -1.38
C ILE A 56 13.32 4.65 -1.42
N LEU A 57 14.34 4.16 -0.71
CA LEU A 57 15.64 4.84 -0.62
C LEU A 57 16.40 4.76 -1.95
N GLU A 58 16.35 3.59 -2.59
CA GLU A 58 16.99 3.34 -3.89
C GLU A 58 16.10 3.76 -5.07
N GLN A 59 14.90 4.27 -4.81
CA GLN A 59 13.89 4.62 -5.83
C GLN A 59 13.60 3.48 -6.81
N GLU A 60 13.59 2.25 -6.29
CA GLU A 60 13.46 1.03 -7.09
C GLU A 60 12.12 0.36 -6.82
N ILE A 61 11.49 -0.14 -7.87
CA ILE A 61 10.31 -1.00 -7.78
C ILE A 61 10.31 -1.94 -8.98
N ASP A 62 10.02 -3.21 -8.75
CA ASP A 62 9.92 -4.19 -9.82
C ASP A 62 8.66 -3.93 -10.66
N THR A 63 8.81 -3.12 -11.71
CA THR A 63 7.75 -2.79 -12.65
C THR A 63 7.28 -4.01 -13.45
N THR A 64 8.14 -5.02 -13.62
CA THR A 64 7.76 -6.26 -14.33
C THR A 64 6.75 -7.04 -13.51
N ALA A 65 6.97 -7.13 -12.19
CA ALA A 65 6.02 -7.77 -11.29
C ALA A 65 4.76 -6.92 -11.05
N LEU A 66 4.84 -5.59 -11.18
CA LEU A 66 3.70 -4.68 -11.05
C LEU A 66 2.80 -4.61 -12.31
N GLU A 67 3.33 -4.96 -13.48
CA GLU A 67 2.63 -4.94 -14.75
C GLU A 67 1.41 -5.88 -14.75
N GLY A 68 0.26 -5.38 -15.21
CA GLY A 68 -0.98 -6.15 -15.27
C GLY A 68 -1.61 -6.45 -13.90
N MET A 69 -1.27 -5.69 -12.86
CA MET A 69 -2.06 -5.63 -11.63
C MET A 69 -3.37 -4.89 -11.88
N ASP A 70 -4.47 -5.35 -11.30
CA ASP A 70 -5.78 -4.71 -11.45
C ASP A 70 -5.94 -3.51 -10.50
N ALA A 71 -5.33 -3.61 -9.32
CA ALA A 71 -5.39 -2.60 -8.28
C ALA A 71 -4.11 -2.55 -7.43
N VAL A 72 -3.82 -1.37 -6.87
CA VAL A 72 -2.73 -1.16 -5.93
C VAL A 72 -3.25 -0.50 -4.65
N VAL A 73 -2.90 -1.04 -3.49
CA VAL A 73 -3.24 -0.50 -2.16
C VAL A 73 -1.93 -0.17 -1.42
N HIS A 74 -1.71 1.12 -1.15
CA HIS A 74 -0.53 1.61 -0.45
C HIS A 74 -0.82 1.85 1.04
N LEU A 75 -0.42 0.91 1.90
CA LEU A 75 -0.55 1.03 3.37
C LEU A 75 0.80 1.19 4.09
N ALA A 76 1.92 1.07 3.38
CA ALA A 76 3.24 1.24 3.97
C ALA A 76 3.47 2.68 4.43
N GLY A 77 4.04 2.83 5.62
CA GLY A 77 4.45 4.12 6.15
C GLY A 77 5.18 3.94 7.48
N GLU A 78 6.00 4.94 7.84
CA GLU A 78 6.68 4.95 9.13
C GLU A 78 5.62 5.03 10.27
N PRO A 79 5.74 4.18 11.31
CA PRO A 79 4.82 4.19 12.44
C PRO A 79 4.82 5.54 13.16
N VAL A 80 3.62 6.03 13.47
CA VAL A 80 3.40 7.30 14.18
C VAL A 80 3.26 7.12 15.70
N PHE A 81 2.98 5.89 16.17
CA PHE A 81 2.76 5.57 17.57
C PHE A 81 4.06 5.14 18.26
N ALA A 82 4.09 5.26 19.59
CA ALA A 82 5.09 4.68 20.50
C ALA A 82 6.55 5.19 20.38
N VAL A 83 6.78 6.40 19.86
CA VAL A 83 8.13 7.02 19.83
C VAL A 83 8.07 8.52 20.13
N ARG A 84 9.13 9.05 20.75
CA ARG A 84 9.31 10.49 20.95
C ARG A 84 9.36 11.21 19.59
N TRP A 85 8.61 12.29 19.46
CA TRP A 85 8.59 13.12 18.26
C TRP A 85 9.85 13.99 18.19
N THR A 86 10.87 13.48 17.50
CA THR A 86 12.05 14.25 17.10
C THR A 86 11.87 14.84 15.70
N GLU A 87 12.65 15.85 15.35
CA GLU A 87 12.70 16.38 13.98
C GLU A 87 13.01 15.27 12.96
N GLU A 88 13.98 14.42 13.29
CA GLU A 88 14.36 13.28 12.45
C GLU A 88 13.20 12.28 12.28
N LYS A 89 12.42 12.01 13.34
CA LYS A 89 11.24 11.15 13.26
C LYS A 89 10.14 11.78 12.39
N ARG A 90 9.90 13.09 12.53
CA ARG A 90 8.96 13.84 11.68
C ARG A 90 9.37 13.75 10.21
N ARG A 91 10.67 13.93 9.92
CA ARG A 91 11.24 13.78 8.59
C ARG A 91 10.99 12.38 8.02
N ARG A 92 11.34 11.31 8.76
CA ARG A 92 11.09 9.92 8.31
C ARG A 92 9.60 9.64 8.05
N ILE A 93 8.71 10.17 8.88
CA ILE A 93 7.25 10.06 8.70
C ILE A 93 6.81 10.71 7.39
N LEU A 94 7.29 11.91 7.11
CA LEU A 94 6.96 12.65 5.88
C LEU A 94 7.53 11.94 4.65
N GLU A 95 8.81 11.58 4.68
CA GLU A 95 9.52 10.94 3.56
C GLU A 95 8.92 9.58 3.22
N SER A 96 8.66 8.73 4.22
CA SER A 96 8.06 7.42 3.98
C SER A 96 6.70 7.49 3.28
N ARG A 97 5.94 8.57 3.51
CA ARG A 97 4.63 8.80 2.87
C ARG A 97 4.78 9.43 1.50
N ALA A 98 5.47 10.56 1.42
CA ALA A 98 5.59 11.33 0.19
C ALA A 98 6.41 10.58 -0.87
N TYR A 99 7.55 10.02 -0.49
CA TYR A 99 8.43 9.31 -1.43
C TYR A 99 7.89 7.92 -1.76
N GLY A 100 7.33 7.20 -0.79
CA GLY A 100 6.69 5.90 -1.05
C GLY A 100 5.51 6.02 -2.01
N THR A 101 4.63 7.00 -1.80
CA THR A 101 3.49 7.25 -2.70
C THR A 101 3.97 7.69 -4.08
N ARG A 102 4.96 8.59 -4.15
CA ARG A 102 5.52 9.08 -5.41
C ARG A 102 6.14 7.95 -6.23
N LEU A 103 6.96 7.10 -5.61
CA LEU A 103 7.61 5.98 -6.28
C LEU A 103 6.58 5.04 -6.94
N ILE A 104 5.57 4.62 -6.18
CA ILE A 104 4.53 3.72 -6.70
C ILE A 104 3.72 4.41 -7.81
N ALA A 105 3.33 5.67 -7.61
CA ALA A 105 2.54 6.41 -8.59
C ALA A 105 3.31 6.63 -9.91
N THR A 106 4.59 6.97 -9.84
CA THR A 106 5.47 7.09 -11.01
C THR A 106 5.58 5.76 -11.73
N ALA A 107 5.88 4.67 -11.03
CA ALA A 107 5.98 3.35 -11.63
C ALA A 107 4.69 2.90 -12.31
N ILE A 108 3.53 3.10 -11.66
CA ILE A 108 2.20 2.85 -12.25
C ILE A 108 2.01 3.67 -13.54
N SER A 109 2.48 4.91 -13.58
CA SER A 109 2.30 5.79 -14.75
C SER A 109 3.07 5.32 -15.98
N GLU A 110 4.14 4.54 -15.77
CA GLU A 110 5.04 4.00 -16.81
C GLU A 110 4.61 2.62 -17.32
N LEU A 111 3.68 1.94 -16.63
CA LEU A 111 3.18 0.63 -17.05
C LEU A 111 2.35 0.72 -18.35
N ARG A 112 2.36 -0.37 -19.12
CA ARG A 112 1.53 -0.49 -20.32
C ARG A 112 0.07 -0.77 -19.94
N ASN A 113 -0.14 -1.75 -19.07
CA ASN A 113 -1.43 -2.12 -18.50
C ASN A 113 -1.47 -1.66 -17.05
N LYS A 114 -2.07 -0.48 -16.87
CA LYS A 114 -2.12 0.20 -15.58
C LYS A 114 -3.22 -0.39 -14.71
N PRO A 115 -3.00 -0.51 -13.38
CA PRO A 115 -4.09 -0.77 -12.45
C PRO A 115 -5.19 0.27 -12.61
N SER A 116 -6.43 -0.19 -12.59
CA SER A 116 -7.62 0.67 -12.70
C SER A 116 -7.85 1.49 -11.42
N VAL A 117 -7.30 1.05 -10.29
CA VAL A 117 -7.49 1.64 -8.98
C VAL A 117 -6.16 1.76 -8.23
N PHE A 118 -5.91 2.94 -7.65
CA PHE A 118 -4.85 3.17 -6.68
C PHE A 118 -5.44 3.74 -5.38
N VAL A 119 -5.38 2.95 -4.30
CA VAL A 119 -5.83 3.36 -2.96
C VAL A 119 -4.60 3.71 -2.13
N SER A 120 -4.54 4.94 -1.59
CA SER A 120 -3.45 5.37 -0.71
C SER A 120 -3.97 5.65 0.70
N ALA A 121 -3.29 5.08 1.70
CA ALA A 121 -3.58 5.36 3.09
C ALA A 121 -3.39 6.85 3.40
N SER A 122 -4.38 7.43 4.06
CA SER A 122 -4.33 8.79 4.59
C SER A 122 -4.66 8.76 6.08
N ALA A 123 -4.73 9.94 6.71
CA ALA A 123 -5.12 10.08 8.10
C ALA A 123 -5.97 11.33 8.29
N ILE A 124 -6.90 11.28 9.25
CA ILE A 124 -7.75 12.41 9.62
C ILE A 124 -6.95 13.65 10.08
N GLY A 125 -5.68 13.47 10.49
CA GLY A 125 -4.81 14.57 10.89
C GLY A 125 -4.57 15.62 9.81
N ILE A 126 -4.90 15.34 8.53
CA ILE A 126 -4.89 16.35 7.47
C ILE A 126 -5.85 17.52 7.74
N TYR A 127 -6.93 17.28 8.50
CA TYR A 127 -7.90 18.31 8.85
C TYR A 127 -7.48 19.18 10.04
N GLY A 128 -6.34 18.88 10.67
CA GLY A 128 -5.84 19.58 11.84
C GLY A 128 -6.57 19.21 13.14
N ASP A 129 -6.06 19.75 14.24
CA ASP A 129 -6.75 19.72 15.53
C ASP A 129 -7.89 20.75 15.50
N ARG A 130 -9.09 20.35 15.94
CA ARG A 130 -10.22 21.29 16.05
C ARG A 130 -10.09 22.21 17.27
N GLY A 131 -9.09 22.01 18.12
CA GLY A 131 -8.97 22.68 19.40
C GLY A 131 -9.98 22.11 20.42
N THR A 132 -9.85 22.55 21.66
CA THR A 132 -10.85 22.32 22.71
C THR A 132 -11.80 23.51 22.75
N ASP A 133 -13.10 23.26 22.70
CA ASP A 133 -14.09 24.21 23.23
C ASP A 133 -13.78 24.54 24.71
#